data_AF-A0AAN9EN22-F1
#
_entry.id   AF-A0AAN9EN22-F1
#
_cell.length_a   1.000
_cell.length_b   1.000
_cell.length_c   1.000
_cell.angle_alpha   90.00
_cell.angle_beta   90.00
_cell.angle_gamma   90.00
#
_symmetry.space_group_name_H-M   'P 1'
#
loop_
_entity.id
_entity.type
_entity.pdbx_description
1 polymer ?
#
loop_
_entity_poly.entity_id
_entity_poly.type
_entity_poly.pdbx_seq_one_letter_code
_entity_poly.pdbx_strand_id
1 'polypeptide(L)' 'MLQIEAVPMPREYNFEVVTYPSDSRLADLLVSILCNDCNTNSTVSFHIVGHKCRQCNSYNTRRISTPEQQ' A
#
# COMPACT_ATOMS: atom_id res chain seq x y z
N MET A 1 -31.02 -4.83 -6.72
CA MET A 1 -29.67 -4.23 -6.77
C MET A 1 -28.93 -4.76 -5.55
N LEU A 2 -27.96 -5.65 -5.72
CA LEU A 2 -27.15 -6.12 -4.59
C LEU A 2 -26.21 -4.98 -4.20
N GLN A 3 -26.39 -4.43 -3.01
CA GLN A 3 -25.45 -3.48 -2.44
C GLN A 3 -24.20 -4.27 -2.04
N ILE A 4 -23.14 -4.14 -2.83
CA ILE A 4 -21.81 -4.62 -2.44
C ILE A 4 -21.24 -3.52 -1.56
N GLU A 5 -21.36 -3.69 -0.25
CA GLU A 5 -20.68 -2.80 0.70
C GLU A 5 -19.22 -3.22 0.84
N ALA A 6 -18.32 -2.24 0.91
CA ALA A 6 -16.91 -2.49 1.13
C ALA A 6 -16.71 -3.02 2.56
N VAL A 7 -16.33 -4.30 2.70
CA VAL A 7 -15.98 -4.87 3.99
C VAL A 7 -14.64 -4.29 4.44
N PRO A 8 -14.53 -3.70 5.64
CA PRO A 8 -13.26 -3.19 6.13
C PRO A 8 -12.27 -4.34 6.32
N MET A 9 -10.99 -4.09 6.00
CA MET A 9 -9.93 -5.07 6.21
C MET A 9 -9.86 -5.46 7.71
N PRO A 10 -9.90 -6.75 8.08
CA PRO A 10 -9.84 -7.15 9.48
C PRO A 10 -8.56 -6.65 10.16
N ARG A 11 -8.64 -6.33 11.46
CA ARG A 11 -7.55 -5.67 12.19
C ARG A 11 -6.25 -6.46 12.21
N GLU A 12 -6.35 -7.79 12.17
CA GLU A 12 -5.21 -8.71 12.12
C GLU A 12 -4.37 -8.56 10.85
N TYR A 13 -4.90 -7.91 9.81
CA TYR A 13 -4.19 -7.60 8.57
C TYR A 13 -3.75 -6.12 8.48
N ASN A 14 -3.98 -5.32 9.52
CA ASN A 14 -3.31 -4.03 9.63
C ASN A 14 -1.85 -4.29 9.97
N PHE A 15 -0.98 -4.23 8.97
CA PHE A 15 0.45 -4.34 9.20
C PHE A 15 0.97 -3.04 9.81
N GLU A 16 1.67 -3.14 10.93
CA GLU A 16 2.54 -2.07 11.40
C GLU A 16 3.69 -1.90 10.40
N VAL A 17 4.08 -0.66 10.13
CA VAL A 17 5.21 -0.39 9.22
C VAL A 17 6.46 -0.95 9.89
N VAL A 18 6.93 -2.10 9.43
CA VAL A 18 8.24 -2.63 9.81
C VAL A 18 9.27 -1.73 9.16
N THR A 19 9.87 -0.83 9.95
CA THR A 19 11.03 -0.05 9.51
C THR A 19 12.21 -1.00 9.41
N TYR A 20 12.53 -1.45 8.20
CA TYR A 20 13.71 -2.26 7.98
C TYR A 20 14.97 -1.40 8.11
N PRO A 21 15.91 -1.76 9.00
CA PRO A 21 17.17 -1.03 9.12
C PRO A 21 18.05 -1.37 7.92
N SER A 22 18.04 -0.53 6.89
CA SER A 22 19.04 -0.44 5.80
C SER A 22 19.68 -1.75 5.27
N ASP A 23 19.03 -2.90 5.36
CA ASP A 23 19.42 -4.14 4.69
C ASP A 23 18.79 -4.07 3.30
N SER A 24 19.64 -3.90 2.30
CA SER A 24 19.28 -3.67 0.90
C SER A 24 18.34 -4.71 0.33
N ARG A 25 18.24 -5.90 0.94
CA ARG A 25 17.35 -6.99 0.49
C ARG A 25 15.88 -6.83 0.87
N LEU A 26 15.54 -5.90 1.77
CA LEU A 26 14.15 -5.64 2.19
C LEU A 26 13.59 -4.34 1.60
N ALA A 27 14.44 -3.52 0.96
CA ALA A 27 14.02 -2.38 0.17
C ALA A 27 13.11 -2.80 -1.01
N ASP A 28 13.33 -4.01 -1.55
CA ASP A 28 12.54 -4.61 -2.63
C ASP A 28 11.07 -4.85 -2.25
N LEU A 29 10.75 -4.82 -0.95
CA LEU A 29 9.38 -4.93 -0.44
C LEU A 29 8.69 -3.58 -0.31
N LEU A 30 9.33 -2.45 -0.65
CA LEU A 30 8.68 -1.15 -0.64
C LEU A 30 8.12 -0.81 -2.03
N VAL A 31 6.88 -0.31 -2.04
CA VAL A 31 6.22 0.16 -3.26
C VAL A 31 5.78 1.60 -3.09
N SER A 32 6.06 2.40 -4.11
CA SER A 32 5.50 3.74 -4.24
C SER A 32 4.07 3.63 -4.79
N ILE A 33 3.15 4.36 -4.18
CA ILE A 33 1.72 4.38 -4.53
C ILE A 33 1.17 5.81 -4.62
N LEU A 34 0.18 6.01 -5.49
CA LEU A 34 -0.68 7.19 -5.54
C LEU A 34 -2.06 6.77 -5.04
N CYS A 35 -2.62 7.50 -4.10
CA CYS A 35 -4.00 7.32 -3.69
C CYS A 35 -4.96 8.02 -4.64
N ASN A 36 -5.97 7.29 -5.14
CA ASN A 36 -6.98 7.85 -6.04
C ASN A 36 -8.02 8.70 -5.32
N ASP A 37 -8.13 8.59 -3.99
CA ASP A 37 -9.12 9.36 -3.21
C ASP A 37 -8.55 10.69 -2.71
N CYS A 38 -7.26 10.74 -2.33
CA CYS A 38 -6.63 11.94 -1.78
C CYS A 38 -5.43 12.46 -2.57
N ASN A 39 -5.14 11.84 -3.73
CA ASN A 39 -4.05 12.21 -4.64
C ASN A 39 -2.66 12.32 -3.98
N THR A 40 -2.47 11.66 -2.83
CA THR A 40 -1.22 11.70 -2.08
C THR A 40 -0.33 10.53 -2.50
N ASN A 41 0.94 10.81 -2.74
CA ASN A 41 1.96 9.80 -2.96
C ASN A 41 2.48 9.29 -1.62
N SER A 42 2.74 7.98 -1.52
CA SER A 42 3.42 7.41 -0.35
C SER A 42 4.21 6.16 -0.73
N THR A 43 5.28 5.88 0.01
CA THR A 43 6.02 4.63 -0.08
C THR A 43 5.59 3.75 1.09
N VAL A 44 5.08 2.56 0.79
CA VAL A 44 4.52 1.62 1.76
C VAL A 44 5.05 0.21 1.50
N SER A 45 4.98 -0.66 2.50
CA SER A 45 5.32 -2.07 2.31
C SER A 45 4.34 -2.74 1.34
N PHE A 46 4.86 -3.59 0.47
CA PHE A 46 4.08 -4.43 -0.42
C PHE A 46 3.24 -5.40 0.40
N HIS A 47 1.96 -5.47 0.06
CA HIS A 47 1.06 -6.46 0.64
C HIS A 47 0.11 -6.96 -0.44
N ILE A 48 -0.04 -8.28 -0.54
CA ILE A 48 -0.83 -8.93 -1.60
C ILE A 48 -2.29 -8.49 -1.62
N VAL A 49 -2.86 -8.15 -0.46
CA VAL A 49 -4.26 -7.72 -0.32
C VAL A 49 -4.47 -6.25 -0.69
N GLY A 50 -3.42 -5.42 -0.68
CA GLY A 50 -3.53 -4.02 -1.07
C GLY A 50 -2.67 -3.06 -0.25
N HIS A 51 -2.48 -1.87 -0.82
CA HIS A 51 -1.61 -0.83 -0.28
C HIS A 51 -2.45 0.28 0.35
N LYS A 52 -2.32 0.45 1.66
CA LYS A 52 -3.08 1.44 2.42
C LYS A 52 -2.42 2.82 2.32
N CYS A 53 -3.18 3.82 1.88
CA CYS A 53 -2.73 5.20 1.92
C CYS A 53 -2.58 5.67 3.37
N ARG A 54 -1.40 6.19 3.73
CA ARG A 54 -1.12 6.69 5.09
C ARG A 54 -1.84 8.00 5.41
N GLN A 55 -2.35 8.72 4.40
CA GLN A 55 -3.03 10.00 4.56
C GLN A 55 -4.53 9.85 4.83
N CYS A 56 -5.24 9.08 4.00
CA CYS A 56 -6.71 8.94 4.10
C CYS A 56 -7.17 7.53 4.52
N ASN A 57 -6.25 6.60 4.78
CA ASN A 57 -6.53 5.18 5.11
C ASN A 57 -7.25 4.38 4.01
N SER A 58 -7.46 4.94 2.82
CA SER A 58 -8.03 4.23 1.67
C SER A 58 -7.06 3.21 1.07
N TYR A 59 -7.61 2.12 0.55
CA TYR A 59 -6.91 1.14 -0.26
C TYR A 59 -7.09 1.36 -1.77
N ASN A 60 -7.87 2.39 -2.16
CA ASN A 60 -8.02 2.80 -3.55
C ASN A 60 -6.74 3.52 -4.02
N THR A 61 -5.72 2.74 -4.30
CA THR A 61 -4.37 3.20 -4.63
C THR A 61 -3.87 2.49 -5.88
N ARG A 62 -2.96 3.14 -6.61
CA ARG A 62 -2.22 2.53 -7.73
C ARG A 62 -0.73 2.61 -7.45
N ARG A 63 0.02 1.58 -7.84
CA ARG A 63 1.48 1.64 -7.81
C ARG A 63 1.98 2.74 -8.77
N ILE A 64 2.96 3.49 -8.31
CA ILE A 64 3.68 4.51 -9.06
C ILE A 64 5.18 4.28 -8.88
N SER A 65 5.70 3.22 -9.50
CA SER A 65 7.15 3.04 -9.65
C SER A 65 7.45 2.60 -11.07
N THR A 66 8.41 3.27 -11.71
CA THR A 66 9.06 2.78 -12.93
C THR A 66 9.60 1.39 -12.65
N PRO A 67 9.30 0.37 -13.47
CA PRO A 67 10.05 -0.87 -13.40
C PRO A 67 11.51 -0.51 -13.69
N GLU A 68 12.42 -0.79 -12.77
CA GLU A 68 13.79 -1.08 -13.18
C GLU A 68 13.66 -2.32 -14.06
N GLN A 69 13.72 -2.10 -15.36
CA GLN A 69 13.71 -3.16 -16.36
C GLN A 69 14.93 -4.03 -16.08
N GLN A 70 14.68 -5.24 -15.61
CA GLN A 70 15.65 -6.32 -15.63
C GLN A 70 15.36 -7.21 -16.84
#